data_AF-A0A1W2LGZ2-F1
#
_entry.id   AF-A0A1W2LGZ2-F1
#
_cell.length_a   1.000
_cell.length_b   1.000
_cell.length_c   1.000
_cell.angle_alpha   90.00
_cell.angle_beta   90.00
_cell.angle_gamma   90.00
#
_symmetry.space_group_name_H-M   'P 1'
#
loop_
_entity.id
_entity.type
_entity.pdbx_description
1 polymer ?
#
loop_
_entity_poly.entity_id
_entity_poly.type
_entity_poly.pdbx_seq_one_letter_code
_entity_poly.pdbx_strand_id
1 'polypeptide(L)'
;PEAQERFEAELTEMIEQLRGVTSIVGWVPFNEGWGEFDTARIAKLVKDLDPTRQVIANSGVNCCFSRPDTGAGDVYDDHTYVGPGSPAVKDHRVIVDGEYGGLGLVVDGHRWPGEPQAYEMTPTPAQLTKRYAEVSENLERIVAGTGLSGAIYTQTTDVENEVNGLLTYDRRVVKADAGIVAARNRAVIETGQSGRASTGPPESRTRTGTPSS
;
A
#
# COMPACT_ATOMS: atom_id res chain seq x y z
N PRO A 1 -20.66 4.56 -21.44
CA PRO A 1 -20.74 3.29 -22.21
C PRO A 1 -19.47 3.02 -23.01
N GLU A 2 -19.15 3.79 -24.05
CA GLU A 2 -17.97 3.52 -24.91
C GLU A 2 -16.65 3.53 -24.13
N ALA A 3 -16.44 4.49 -23.23
CA ALA A 3 -15.23 4.53 -22.39
C ALA A 3 -15.10 3.32 -21.46
N GLN A 4 -16.22 2.77 -20.98
CA GLN A 4 -16.23 1.59 -20.10
C GLN A 4 -15.91 0.32 -20.91
N GLU A 5 -16.51 0.17 -22.09
CA GLU A 5 -16.22 -0.92 -23.01
C GLU A 5 -14.74 -0.94 -23.42
N ARG A 6 -14.19 0.25 -23.74
CA ARG A 6 -12.76 0.39 -24.05
C ARG A 6 -11.87 0.06 -22.87
N PHE A 7 -12.18 0.57 -21.68
CA PHE A 7 -11.44 0.25 -20.46
C PHE A 7 -11.42 -1.26 -20.21
N GLU A 8 -12.55 -1.95 -20.33
CA GLU A 8 -12.64 -3.40 -20.13
C GLU A 8 -11.85 -4.19 -21.18
N ALA A 9 -11.89 -3.75 -22.44
CA ALA A 9 -11.10 -4.36 -23.50
C ALA A 9 -9.59 -4.20 -23.25
N GLU A 10 -9.13 -2.99 -22.94
CA GLU A 10 -7.72 -2.68 -22.66
C GLU A 10 -7.23 -3.39 -21.36
N LEU A 11 -8.06 -3.45 -20.32
CA LEU A 11 -7.78 -4.19 -19.08
C LEU A 11 -7.66 -5.70 -19.32
N THR A 12 -8.58 -6.27 -20.11
CA THR A 12 -8.55 -7.70 -20.46
C THR A 12 -7.28 -8.04 -21.23
N GLU A 13 -6.96 -7.26 -22.27
CA GLU A 13 -5.75 -7.46 -23.07
C GLU A 13 -4.49 -7.38 -22.21
N MET A 14 -4.38 -6.38 -21.32
CA MET A 14 -3.25 -6.23 -20.41
C MET A 14 -3.07 -7.47 -19.51
N ILE A 15 -4.15 -7.96 -18.88
CA ILE A 15 -4.07 -9.12 -17.98
C ILE A 15 -3.70 -10.37 -18.77
N GLU A 16 -4.30 -10.60 -19.95
CA GLU A 16 -3.97 -11.76 -20.79
C GLU A 16 -2.50 -11.77 -21.22
N GLN A 17 -1.97 -10.61 -21.62
CA GLN A 17 -0.56 -10.45 -22.00
C GLN A 17 0.39 -10.70 -20.81
N LEU A 18 -0.01 -10.29 -19.61
CA LEU A 18 0.85 -10.30 -18.43
C LEU A 18 0.64 -11.50 -17.48
N ARG A 19 -0.35 -12.37 -17.72
CA ARG A 19 -0.66 -13.52 -16.84
C ARG A 19 0.53 -14.46 -16.58
N GLY A 20 1.47 -14.52 -17.52
CA GLY A 20 2.69 -15.33 -17.40
C GLY A 20 3.79 -14.69 -16.55
N VAL A 21 3.65 -13.42 -16.16
CA VAL A 21 4.67 -12.66 -15.41
C VAL A 21 4.52 -12.93 -13.93
N THR A 22 5.49 -13.60 -13.33
CA THR A 22 5.44 -14.04 -11.92
C THR A 22 5.79 -12.95 -10.92
N SER A 23 6.37 -11.83 -11.36
CA SER A 23 6.65 -10.68 -10.50
C SER A 23 5.42 -9.80 -10.24
N ILE A 24 4.31 -10.04 -10.94
CA ILE A 24 3.03 -9.38 -10.68
C ILE A 24 2.28 -10.18 -9.61
N VAL A 25 1.98 -9.51 -8.50
CA VAL A 25 1.38 -10.13 -7.30
C VAL A 25 -0.10 -9.80 -7.12
N GLY A 26 -0.60 -8.80 -7.82
CA GLY A 26 -2.00 -8.40 -7.75
C GLY A 26 -2.39 -7.41 -8.84
N TRP A 27 -3.70 -7.19 -8.97
CA TRP A 27 -4.33 -6.30 -9.94
C TRP A 27 -5.17 -5.25 -9.23
N VAL A 28 -5.11 -4.00 -9.71
CA VAL A 28 -5.82 -2.85 -9.17
C VAL A 28 -6.48 -2.12 -10.34
N PRO A 29 -7.79 -2.29 -10.59
CA PRO A 29 -8.44 -1.66 -11.74
C PRO A 29 -8.80 -0.19 -11.47
N PHE A 30 -8.99 0.19 -10.20
CA PHE A 30 -9.39 1.55 -9.82
C PHE A 30 -8.57 2.07 -8.63
N ASN A 31 -8.44 3.39 -8.56
CA ASN A 31 -7.74 4.12 -7.51
C ASN A 31 -8.57 5.33 -7.08
N GLU A 32 -8.91 5.45 -5.80
CA GLU A 32 -9.59 6.58 -5.18
C GLU A 32 -10.89 7.03 -5.88
N GLY A 33 -11.54 6.12 -6.61
CA GLY A 33 -12.75 6.37 -7.38
C GLY A 33 -12.55 7.03 -8.75
N TRP A 34 -11.30 7.24 -9.19
CA TRP A 34 -11.01 7.83 -10.50
C TRP A 34 -11.50 6.94 -11.63
N GLY A 35 -12.53 7.42 -12.35
CA GLY A 35 -13.13 6.67 -13.45
C GLY A 35 -13.86 5.41 -13.00
N GLU A 36 -14.19 5.27 -11.71
CA GLU A 36 -14.76 4.05 -11.13
C GLU A 36 -16.22 3.78 -11.61
N PHE A 37 -16.44 2.55 -12.07
CA PHE A 37 -17.76 2.04 -12.44
C PHE A 37 -17.87 0.53 -12.18
N ASP A 38 -19.07 0.07 -11.81
CA ASP A 38 -19.40 -1.34 -11.57
C ASP A 38 -18.28 -2.14 -10.85
N THR A 39 -17.71 -1.56 -9.79
CA THR A 39 -16.47 -1.99 -9.13
C THR A 39 -16.43 -3.48 -8.82
N ALA A 40 -17.51 -4.03 -8.25
CA ALA A 40 -17.61 -5.45 -7.94
C ALA A 40 -17.60 -6.35 -9.20
N ARG A 41 -18.22 -5.90 -10.29
CA ARG A 41 -18.24 -6.63 -11.57
C ARG A 41 -16.87 -6.61 -12.22
N ILE A 42 -16.19 -5.46 -12.22
CA ILE A 42 -14.84 -5.32 -12.77
C ILE A 42 -13.84 -6.15 -11.96
N ALA A 43 -13.89 -6.09 -10.62
CA ALA A 43 -13.06 -6.93 -9.77
C ALA A 43 -13.29 -8.43 -10.05
N LYS A 44 -14.55 -8.84 -10.25
CA LYS A 44 -14.87 -10.21 -10.65
C LYS A 44 -14.29 -10.56 -12.03
N LEU A 45 -14.42 -9.69 -13.04
CA LEU A 45 -13.84 -9.90 -14.36
C LEU A 45 -12.32 -10.12 -14.27
N VAL A 46 -11.61 -9.25 -13.55
CA VAL A 46 -10.16 -9.37 -13.30
C VAL A 46 -9.83 -10.72 -12.65
N LYS A 47 -10.59 -11.11 -11.62
CA LYS A 47 -10.36 -12.40 -10.93
C LYS A 47 -10.64 -13.61 -11.81
N ASP A 48 -11.64 -13.54 -12.69
CA ASP A 48 -11.95 -14.62 -13.62
C ASP A 48 -10.84 -14.77 -14.69
N LEU A 49 -10.25 -13.66 -15.15
CA LEU A 49 -9.13 -13.66 -16.11
C LEU A 49 -7.83 -14.20 -15.50
N ASP A 50 -7.53 -13.83 -14.26
CA ASP A 50 -6.35 -14.28 -13.53
C ASP A 50 -6.69 -14.68 -12.07
N PRO A 51 -7.15 -15.93 -11.85
CA PRO A 51 -7.51 -16.40 -10.51
C PRO A 51 -6.32 -16.60 -9.58
N THR A 52 -5.08 -16.47 -10.09
CA THR A 52 -3.85 -16.78 -9.35
C THR A 52 -3.26 -15.58 -8.62
N ARG A 53 -3.75 -14.36 -8.89
CA ARG A 53 -3.30 -13.09 -8.29
C ARG A 53 -4.39 -12.52 -7.40
N GLN A 54 -3.99 -11.64 -6.48
CA GLN A 54 -4.93 -10.89 -5.63
C GLN A 54 -5.55 -9.73 -6.41
N VAL A 55 -6.77 -9.33 -6.04
CA VAL A 55 -7.45 -8.17 -6.63
C VAL A 55 -7.75 -7.14 -5.54
N ILE A 56 -7.24 -5.92 -5.71
CA ILE A 56 -7.68 -4.74 -4.97
C ILE A 56 -8.75 -4.09 -5.84
N ALA A 57 -10.03 -4.14 -5.45
CA ALA A 57 -11.11 -3.70 -6.34
C ALA A 57 -11.07 -2.19 -6.64
N ASN A 58 -10.69 -1.40 -5.64
CA ASN A 58 -10.42 0.03 -5.73
C ASN A 58 -9.43 0.37 -4.60
N SER A 59 -8.21 0.80 -4.94
CA SER A 59 -7.23 1.27 -3.94
C SER A 59 -7.72 2.58 -3.32
N GLY A 60 -7.54 2.79 -2.02
CA GLY A 60 -8.02 4.01 -1.35
C GLY A 60 -9.54 4.12 -1.29
N VAL A 61 -10.23 3.02 -0.97
CA VAL A 61 -11.70 2.96 -0.96
C VAL A 61 -12.35 3.92 0.07
N ASN A 62 -11.58 4.33 1.08
CA ASN A 62 -12.01 5.25 2.14
C ASN A 62 -12.04 6.73 1.75
N CYS A 63 -11.43 7.14 0.63
CA CYS A 63 -11.20 8.56 0.36
C CYS A 63 -11.83 9.07 -0.94
N CYS A 64 -11.78 10.40 -1.05
CA CYS A 64 -11.75 11.11 -2.31
C CYS A 64 -13.05 10.96 -3.11
N PHE A 65 -13.01 10.26 -4.25
CA PHE A 65 -14.16 10.07 -5.13
C PHE A 65 -14.67 8.63 -5.12
N SER A 66 -14.10 7.77 -4.26
CA SER A 66 -14.44 6.36 -4.16
C SER A 66 -15.92 6.17 -3.84
N ARG A 67 -16.55 5.22 -4.55
CA ARG A 67 -17.85 4.68 -4.15
C ARG A 67 -17.71 3.88 -2.85
N PRO A 68 -18.82 3.67 -2.12
CA PRO A 68 -18.78 2.81 -0.93
C PRO A 68 -18.18 1.45 -1.24
N ASP A 69 -17.37 0.94 -0.32
CA ASP A 69 -16.76 -0.38 -0.44
C ASP A 69 -17.81 -1.45 -0.74
N THR A 70 -17.61 -2.14 -1.87
CA THR A 70 -18.52 -3.18 -2.34
C THR A 70 -18.27 -4.53 -1.66
N GLY A 71 -17.19 -4.67 -0.90
CA GLY A 71 -16.73 -5.93 -0.35
C GLY A 71 -16.10 -6.87 -1.39
N ALA A 72 -15.93 -6.40 -2.63
CA ALA A 72 -15.33 -7.18 -3.71
C ALA A 72 -13.79 -7.12 -3.68
N GLY A 73 -13.16 -8.07 -4.38
CA GLY A 73 -11.71 -8.25 -4.36
C GLY A 73 -11.24 -9.07 -3.17
N ASP A 74 -9.94 -9.33 -3.13
CA ASP A 74 -9.28 -10.11 -2.09
C ASP A 74 -8.61 -9.23 -1.01
N VAL A 75 -8.48 -7.93 -1.30
CA VAL A 75 -7.76 -6.95 -0.48
C VAL A 75 -8.65 -5.73 -0.23
N TYR A 76 -8.71 -5.31 1.02
CA TYR A 76 -9.23 -4.02 1.45
C TYR A 76 -8.05 -3.05 1.58
N ASP A 77 -8.16 -1.89 0.94
CA ASP A 77 -7.06 -0.93 0.80
C ASP A 77 -7.54 0.50 1.12
N ASP A 78 -6.90 1.12 2.11
CA ASP A 78 -7.13 2.51 2.51
C ASP A 78 -5.95 3.39 2.11
N HIS A 79 -6.22 4.66 1.81
CA HIS A 79 -5.19 5.69 1.68
C HIS A 79 -5.28 6.65 2.87
N THR A 80 -4.16 6.89 3.54
CA THR A 80 -4.09 7.80 4.68
C THR A 80 -2.86 8.69 4.59
N TYR A 81 -3.08 9.94 4.21
CA TYR A 81 -2.06 10.97 4.23
C TYR A 81 -2.20 11.90 5.45
N VAL A 82 -1.14 12.22 6.19
CA VAL A 82 0.25 11.70 6.05
C VAL A 82 0.38 10.26 6.55
N GLY A 83 -0.51 9.82 7.45
CA GLY A 83 -0.56 8.44 7.91
C GLY A 83 0.66 7.97 8.70
N PRO A 84 0.90 6.65 8.77
CA PRO A 84 0.09 5.58 8.17
C PRO A 84 -1.32 5.48 8.77
N GLY A 85 -2.23 4.88 8.00
CA GLY A 85 -3.57 4.52 8.42
C GLY A 85 -3.59 3.28 9.31
N SER A 86 -4.71 3.09 10.01
CA SER A 86 -5.01 1.86 10.75
C SER A 86 -6.33 1.25 10.26
N PRO A 87 -6.43 0.90 8.96
CA PRO A 87 -7.63 0.31 8.39
C PRO A 87 -8.07 -0.94 9.16
N ALA A 88 -9.37 -1.11 9.30
CA ALA A 88 -9.97 -2.26 9.95
C ALA A 88 -11.28 -2.64 9.27
N VAL A 89 -11.30 -3.80 8.64
CA VAL A 89 -12.50 -4.42 8.10
C VAL A 89 -12.75 -5.75 8.80
N LYS A 90 -14.03 -6.10 8.99
CA LYS A 90 -14.45 -7.35 9.65
C LYS A 90 -14.90 -8.38 8.61
N ASP A 91 -14.04 -8.68 7.65
CA ASP A 91 -14.25 -9.74 6.67
C ASP A 91 -12.97 -10.57 6.45
N HIS A 92 -12.89 -11.29 5.34
CA HIS A 92 -11.83 -12.23 5.03
C HIS A 92 -10.69 -11.63 4.18
N ARG A 93 -10.81 -10.36 3.76
CA ARG A 93 -9.85 -9.72 2.87
C ARG A 93 -8.56 -9.36 3.61
N VAL A 94 -7.47 -9.35 2.86
CA VAL A 94 -6.17 -8.82 3.32
C VAL A 94 -6.32 -7.31 3.53
N ILE A 95 -5.73 -6.75 4.59
CA ILE A 95 -5.83 -5.32 4.90
C ILE A 95 -4.51 -4.62 4.56
N VAL A 96 -4.58 -3.55 3.76
CA VAL A 96 -3.45 -2.75 3.29
C VAL A 96 -3.71 -1.25 3.49
N ASP A 97 -2.65 -0.50 3.82
CA ASP A 97 -2.60 0.97 3.76
C ASP A 97 -1.90 1.36 2.44
N GLY A 98 -2.68 1.41 1.37
CA GLY A 98 -2.23 1.45 -0.03
C GLY A 98 -1.52 2.72 -0.42
N GLU A 99 -1.69 3.79 0.35
CA GLU A 99 -0.89 5.00 0.23
C GLU A 99 -0.79 5.70 1.59
N TYR A 100 0.44 6.00 2.01
CA TYR A 100 0.72 6.88 3.13
C TYR A 100 1.99 7.68 2.90
N GLY A 101 2.25 8.65 3.77
CA GLY A 101 3.40 9.53 3.72
C GLY A 101 3.06 10.83 3.01
N GLY A 102 3.62 11.04 1.82
CA GLY A 102 3.43 12.31 1.11
C GLY A 102 4.22 13.46 1.72
N LEU A 103 5.42 13.16 2.24
CA LEU A 103 6.35 14.14 2.82
C LEU A 103 7.14 14.85 1.72
N GLY A 104 6.91 16.14 1.54
CA GLY A 104 7.50 16.98 0.52
C GLY A 104 8.84 17.61 0.91
N LEU A 105 9.70 17.81 -0.08
CA LEU A 105 10.88 18.69 0.02
C LEU A 105 11.12 19.33 -1.35
N VAL A 106 11.13 20.67 -1.40
CA VAL A 106 11.54 21.39 -2.61
C VAL A 106 13.06 21.32 -2.75
N VAL A 107 13.53 20.97 -3.95
CA VAL A 107 14.94 21.06 -4.34
C VAL A 107 15.01 21.96 -5.58
N ASP A 108 15.55 23.16 -5.40
CA ASP A 108 15.66 24.14 -6.48
C ASP A 108 16.51 23.62 -7.64
N GLY A 109 16.10 23.93 -8.87
CA GLY A 109 16.75 23.44 -10.09
C GLY A 109 16.37 22.00 -10.50
N HIS A 110 15.64 21.28 -9.66
CA HIS A 110 15.24 19.88 -9.90
C HIS A 110 13.72 19.66 -9.90
N ARG A 111 12.94 20.73 -10.12
CA ARG A 111 11.46 20.71 -10.09
C ARG A 111 10.86 20.85 -11.47
N TRP A 112 9.64 20.34 -11.63
CA TRP A 112 8.77 20.73 -12.74
C TRP A 112 8.34 22.21 -12.59
N PRO A 113 8.07 22.92 -13.70
CA PRO A 113 7.48 24.25 -13.64
C PRO A 113 6.12 24.26 -12.92
N GLY A 114 5.83 25.30 -12.14
CA GLY A 114 4.56 25.45 -11.39
C GLY A 114 4.71 25.25 -9.88
N GLU A 115 3.69 25.63 -9.10
CA GLU A 115 3.75 25.67 -7.64
C GLU A 115 3.91 24.27 -7.01
N PRO A 116 4.90 24.04 -6.13
CA PRO A 116 5.12 22.74 -5.53
C PRO A 116 4.06 22.41 -4.47
N GLN A 117 3.66 21.15 -4.39
CA GLN A 117 2.73 20.65 -3.38
C GLN A 117 3.17 19.30 -2.80
N ALA A 118 2.74 19.05 -1.57
CA ALA A 118 2.82 17.78 -0.88
C ALA A 118 1.80 17.78 0.27
N TYR A 119 1.53 16.62 0.86
CA TYR A 119 0.63 16.49 2.00
C TYR A 119 1.23 17.10 3.28
N GLU A 120 2.54 16.99 3.46
CA GLU A 120 3.30 17.70 4.50
C GLU A 120 4.65 18.15 3.95
N MET A 121 4.92 19.47 3.99
CA MET A 121 6.19 20.02 3.54
C MET A 121 7.24 20.00 4.64
N THR A 122 8.44 19.54 4.28
CA THR A 122 9.63 19.58 5.15
C THR A 122 10.66 20.59 4.61
N PRO A 123 11.41 21.27 5.49
CA PRO A 123 12.28 22.36 5.07
C PRO A 123 13.68 21.91 4.61
N THR A 124 14.09 20.68 4.95
CA THR A 124 15.46 20.20 4.68
C THR A 124 15.50 18.67 4.50
N PRO A 125 16.53 18.12 3.82
CA PRO A 125 16.76 16.68 3.75
C PRO A 125 16.79 15.98 5.11
N ALA A 126 17.38 16.62 6.12
CA ALA A 126 17.44 16.07 7.47
C ALA A 126 16.06 15.97 8.13
N GLN A 127 15.20 16.98 7.95
CA GLN A 127 13.83 16.95 8.46
C GLN A 127 12.95 15.97 7.68
N LEU A 128 13.11 15.87 6.36
CA LEU A 128 12.44 14.84 5.55
C LEU A 128 12.77 13.44 6.06
N THR A 129 14.07 13.16 6.26
CA THR A 129 14.55 11.87 6.76
C THR A 129 14.02 11.57 8.16
N LYS A 130 13.99 12.57 9.04
CA LYS A 130 13.44 12.44 10.39
C LYS A 130 11.94 12.11 10.35
N ARG A 131 11.16 12.86 9.57
CA ARG A 131 9.72 12.63 9.43
C ARG A 131 9.41 11.28 8.80
N TYR A 132 10.19 10.85 7.82
CA TYR A 132 10.11 9.50 7.26
C TYR A 132 10.29 8.41 8.32
N ALA A 133 11.30 8.55 9.18
CA ALA A 133 11.54 7.62 10.27
C ALA A 133 10.37 7.59 11.26
N GLU A 134 9.83 8.75 11.64
CA GLU A 134 8.69 8.86 12.55
C GLU A 134 7.42 8.20 11.98
N VAL A 135 7.08 8.40 10.70
CA VAL A 135 5.91 7.73 10.10
C VAL A 135 6.14 6.23 9.92
N SER A 136 7.38 5.79 9.67
CA SER A 136 7.72 4.36 9.60
C SER A 136 7.62 3.68 10.97
N GLU A 137 8.05 4.35 12.04
CA GLU A 137 7.91 3.84 13.41
C GLU A 137 6.43 3.76 13.85
N ASN A 138 5.59 4.67 13.35
CA ASN A 138 4.14 4.55 13.51
C ASN A 138 3.62 3.31 12.79
N LEU A 139 4.10 3.04 11.57
CA LEU A 139 3.71 1.87 10.78
C LEU A 139 4.10 0.57 11.51
N GLU A 140 5.30 0.50 12.08
CA GLU A 140 5.75 -0.63 12.91
C GLU A 140 4.73 -0.93 14.02
N ARG A 141 4.25 0.09 14.73
CA ARG A 141 3.25 -0.08 15.80
C ARG A 141 1.90 -0.55 15.28
N ILE A 142 1.46 -0.06 14.12
CA ILE A 142 0.20 -0.48 13.50
C ILE A 142 0.31 -1.93 13.06
N VAL A 143 1.37 -2.31 12.34
CA VAL A 143 1.63 -3.70 11.92
C VAL A 143 1.63 -4.64 13.13
N ALA A 144 2.31 -4.27 14.22
CA ALA A 144 2.35 -5.07 15.44
C ALA A 144 0.98 -5.19 16.13
N GLY A 145 0.15 -4.14 16.08
CA GLY A 145 -1.12 -4.07 16.82
C GLY A 145 -2.33 -4.61 16.06
N THR A 146 -2.36 -4.49 14.73
CA THR A 146 -3.55 -4.78 13.91
C THR A 146 -3.35 -5.95 12.96
N GLY A 147 -2.12 -6.36 12.70
CA GLY A 147 -1.82 -7.37 11.67
C GLY A 147 -1.96 -6.83 10.24
N LEU A 148 -1.81 -5.51 10.05
CA LEU A 148 -1.75 -4.88 8.73
C LEU A 148 -0.77 -5.64 7.83
N SER A 149 -1.25 -6.03 6.64
CA SER A 149 -0.54 -6.98 5.78
C SER A 149 0.36 -6.31 4.74
N GLY A 150 0.15 -5.01 4.48
CA GLY A 150 0.97 -4.21 3.58
C GLY A 150 0.76 -2.73 3.79
N ALA A 151 1.74 -1.93 3.39
CA ALA A 151 1.63 -0.49 3.31
C ALA A 151 2.57 0.04 2.22
N ILE A 152 2.16 1.09 1.51
CA ILE A 152 2.95 1.68 0.41
C ILE A 152 3.21 3.16 0.72
N TYR A 153 4.49 3.53 0.76
CA TYR A 153 4.89 4.92 0.94
C TYR A 153 4.85 5.67 -0.39
N THR A 154 4.05 6.72 -0.46
CA THR A 154 4.02 7.66 -1.59
C THR A 154 5.06 8.76 -1.37
N GLN A 155 6.04 8.95 -2.26
CA GLN A 155 6.32 8.22 -3.50
C GLN A 155 7.82 8.10 -3.82
N THR A 156 8.17 7.35 -4.87
CA THR A 156 9.57 7.13 -5.24
C THR A 156 10.21 8.38 -5.85
N THR A 157 9.53 9.08 -6.76
CA THR A 157 10.06 10.27 -7.45
C THR A 157 9.02 11.38 -7.41
N ASP A 158 9.44 12.64 -7.47
CA ASP A 158 8.49 13.72 -7.70
C ASP A 158 7.77 13.51 -9.03
N VAL A 159 6.48 13.85 -9.04
CA VAL A 159 5.63 13.81 -10.22
C VAL A 159 5.09 15.21 -10.45
N GLU A 160 5.59 15.85 -11.51
CA GLU A 160 5.27 17.24 -11.84
C GLU A 160 5.44 18.16 -10.63
N ASN A 161 4.34 18.76 -10.17
CA ASN A 161 4.32 19.68 -9.04
C ASN A 161 4.24 18.99 -7.67
N GLU A 162 4.01 17.67 -7.63
CA GLU A 162 4.00 16.90 -6.41
C GLU A 162 5.43 16.54 -5.99
N VAL A 163 5.93 17.18 -4.93
CA VAL A 163 7.36 17.17 -4.54
C VAL A 163 7.68 16.27 -3.35
N ASN A 164 6.84 15.25 -3.11
CA ASN A 164 6.94 14.24 -2.06
C ASN A 164 7.63 12.94 -2.50
N GLY A 165 8.40 12.97 -3.58
CA GLY A 165 9.26 11.88 -3.98
C GLY A 165 10.52 11.75 -3.12
N LEU A 166 10.96 10.52 -2.89
CA LEU A 166 12.29 10.25 -2.33
C LEU A 166 13.43 10.71 -3.27
N LEU A 167 13.15 10.79 -4.57
CA LEU A 167 14.01 11.40 -5.59
C LEU A 167 13.34 12.63 -6.21
N THR A 168 14.16 13.56 -6.69
CA THR A 168 13.68 14.71 -7.49
C THR A 168 13.02 14.30 -8.80
N TYR A 169 12.30 15.26 -9.42
CA TYR A 169 11.59 15.06 -10.70
C TYR A 169 12.50 14.50 -11.81
N ASP A 170 13.72 15.03 -11.90
CA ASP A 170 14.73 14.61 -12.87
C ASP A 170 15.53 13.36 -12.44
N ARG A 171 15.21 12.78 -11.27
CA ARG A 171 15.83 11.59 -10.67
C ARG A 171 17.34 11.75 -10.40
N ARG A 172 17.83 12.99 -10.26
CA ARG A 172 19.26 13.27 -10.02
C ARG A 172 19.64 13.40 -8.56
N VAL A 173 18.70 13.75 -7.69
CA VAL A 173 18.96 13.97 -6.27
C VAL A 173 18.07 13.07 -5.44
N VAL A 174 18.69 12.30 -4.55
CA VAL A 174 17.99 11.57 -3.47
C VAL A 174 17.78 12.55 -2.32
N LYS A 175 16.52 12.74 -1.91
CA LYS A 175 16.12 13.79 -0.95
C LYS A 175 16.23 13.37 0.51
N ALA A 176 16.05 12.08 0.80
CA ALA A 176 16.14 11.50 2.12
C ALA A 176 17.39 10.62 2.27
N ASP A 177 17.84 10.37 3.49
CA ASP A 177 18.92 9.41 3.75
C ASP A 177 18.46 7.98 3.40
N ALA A 178 19.02 7.43 2.31
CA ALA A 178 18.66 6.10 1.83
C ALA A 178 18.98 4.98 2.84
N GLY A 179 19.99 5.16 3.69
CA GLY A 179 20.36 4.20 4.73
C GLY A 179 19.29 4.13 5.82
N ILE A 180 18.79 5.28 6.27
CA ILE A 180 17.69 5.36 7.25
C ILE A 180 16.40 4.80 6.64
N VAL A 181 16.08 5.17 5.39
CA VAL A 181 14.91 4.64 4.67
C VAL A 181 14.94 3.11 4.61
N ALA A 182 16.06 2.53 4.18
CA ALA A 182 16.24 1.08 4.10
C ALA A 182 16.21 0.39 5.47
N ALA A 183 16.73 1.02 6.53
CA ALA A 183 16.69 0.48 7.87
C ALA A 183 15.27 0.45 8.46
N ARG A 184 14.45 1.47 8.19
CA ARG A 184 13.05 1.51 8.64
C ARG A 184 12.16 0.53 7.88
N ASN A 185 12.32 0.42 6.56
CA ASN A 185 11.61 -0.60 5.77
C ASN A 185 11.89 -2.03 6.29
N ARG A 186 13.16 -2.34 6.61
CA ARG A 186 13.51 -3.66 7.16
C ARG A 186 12.85 -3.93 8.52
N ALA A 187 12.81 -2.95 9.40
CA ALA A 187 12.19 -3.13 10.71
C ALA A 187 10.67 -3.32 10.66
N VAL A 188 9.98 -2.64 9.74
CA VAL A 188 8.56 -2.90 9.46
C VAL A 188 8.36 -4.34 9.03
N ILE A 189 9.19 -4.85 8.11
CA ILE A 189 9.14 -6.25 7.63
C ILE A 189 9.41 -7.23 8.77
N GLU A 190 10.44 -7.00 9.59
CA GLU A 190 10.79 -7.83 10.74
C GLU A 190 9.67 -7.86 11.79
N THR A 191 9.00 -6.73 12.02
CA THR A 191 7.84 -6.63 12.91
C THR A 191 6.68 -7.50 12.41
N GLY A 192 6.35 -7.41 11.12
CA GLY A 192 5.30 -8.22 10.50
C GLY A 192 5.59 -9.73 10.51
N GLN A 193 6.87 -10.12 10.44
CA GLN A 193 7.29 -11.52 10.57
C GLN A 193 7.19 -12.04 12.00
N SER A 194 7.54 -11.19 12.98
CA SER A 194 7.55 -11.57 14.41
C SER A 194 6.14 -11.80 14.97
N GLY A 195 5.14 -11.05 14.49
CA GLY A 195 3.74 -11.23 14.87
C GLY A 195 3.15 -12.61 14.49
N ARG A 196 3.73 -13.31 13.50
CA ARG A 196 3.32 -14.66 13.11
C ARG A 196 3.86 -15.75 14.05
N ALA A 197 4.90 -15.48 14.84
CA ALA A 197 5.53 -16.47 15.70
C ALA A 197 4.77 -16.70 17.04
N SER A 198 3.85 -15.80 17.42
CA SER A 198 3.16 -15.86 18.72
C SER A 198 1.79 -16.55 18.70
N THR A 199 1.29 -16.98 17.54
CA THR A 199 -0.05 -17.58 17.38
C THR A 199 -0.05 -19.11 17.22
N GLY A 200 1.07 -19.78 17.54
CA GLY A 200 1.08 -21.23 17.66
C GLY A 200 0.12 -21.69 18.78
N PRO A 201 -0.68 -22.76 18.58
CA PRO A 201 -1.56 -23.25 19.63
C PRO A 201 -0.72 -23.66 20.85
N PRO A 202 -1.19 -23.40 22.08
CA PRO A 202 -0.46 -23.82 23.26
C PRO A 202 -0.30 -25.34 23.24
N GLU A 203 0.94 -25.83 23.31
CA GLU A 203 1.22 -27.26 23.48
C GLU A 203 0.45 -27.76 24.70
N SER A 204 -0.52 -28.64 24.47
CA SER A 204 -1.23 -29.32 25.54
C SER A 204 -0.24 -30.22 26.26
N ARG A 205 0.26 -29.75 27.40
CA ARG A 205 0.93 -30.62 28.37
C ARG A 205 -0.11 -31.51 29.02
N THR A 206 -0.52 -32.57 28.34
CA THR A 206 -1.17 -33.72 28.96
C THR A 206 -0.15 -34.41 29.86
N ARG A 207 -0.19 -34.06 31.14
CA ARG A 207 0.51 -34.79 32.19
C ARG A 207 -0.25 -36.11 32.43
N THR A 208 0.04 -37.13 31.63
CA THR A 208 -0.38 -38.51 31.94
C THR A 208 0.47 -39.01 33.10
N GLY A 209 -0.04 -38.81 34.31
CA GLY A 209 0.53 -39.33 35.54
C GLY A 209 -0.40 -40.35 36.18
N THR A 210 -0.32 -41.60 35.75
CA THR A 210 -0.44 -42.77 36.64
C THR A 210 0.16 -43.97 35.93
N PRO A 211 0.91 -44.82 36.66
CA PRO A 211 0.25 -46.05 37.09
C PRO A 211 0.65 -46.54 38.49
N SER A 212 -0.30 -47.26 39.13
CA SER A 212 -0.17 -48.36 40.13
C SER A 212 0.67 -48.08 41.39
N SER A 213 0.23 -48.36 42.61
CA SER A 213 -0.59 -49.47 43.15
C SER A 213 -1.16 -49.08 44.51
#